data_AF-G6YW78-F1
#
_entry.id   AF-G6YW78-F1
#
_cell.length_a   1.000
_cell.length_b   1.000
_cell.length_c   1.000
_cell.angle_alpha   90.00
_cell.angle_beta   90.00
_cell.angle_gamma   90.00
#
_symmetry.space_group_name_H-M   'P 1'
#
loop_
_entity.id
_entity.type
_entity.pdbx_description
1 polymer ?
#
loop_
_entity_poly.entity_id
_entity_poly.type
_entity_poly.pdbx_seq_one_letter_code
_entity_poly.pdbx_strand_id
1 'polypeptide(L)'
;MAKAKETVSRTLIVALVLSIVFSVVVSTAAVMLRPAQVKNQHLDMTTNILSAAGMLDQGDTAEQILQKFESFDVRLVDLDTGKFVKPSAVGVAEPMKYDMYKAASDPQLSTDIPSSEDKAGIKRRPNVARVYTLSENGELVRVVLPIHGYGLWSTLYGFISLEGDLNTIEGLGFYSHAETPGLGGEVDNPRWKSQWVGKKVYDGDRTEPQIKLVKGGVNVDAKKGSIKWMLCPGQR
;
A
#
# COMPACT_ATOMS: atom_id res chain seq x y z
N MET A 1 32.41 -34.69 -39.50
CA MET A 1 32.69 -34.73 -38.05
C MET A 1 32.92 -33.32 -37.56
N ALA A 2 32.00 -32.75 -36.77
CA ALA A 2 32.14 -31.39 -36.24
C ALA A 2 33.17 -31.40 -35.09
N LYS A 3 34.25 -30.63 -35.24
CA LYS A 3 35.28 -30.45 -34.21
C LYS A 3 34.69 -29.60 -33.08
N ALA A 4 34.44 -30.19 -31.91
CA ALA A 4 34.11 -29.44 -30.71
C ALA A 4 35.33 -28.57 -30.32
N LYS A 5 35.27 -27.27 -30.62
CA LYS A 5 36.25 -26.25 -30.20
C LYS A 5 35.71 -25.47 -29.00
N GLU A 6 35.21 -26.17 -27.99
CA GLU A 6 34.93 -25.56 -26.70
C GLU A 6 36.21 -25.56 -25.87
N THR A 7 36.84 -24.40 -25.79
CA THR A 7 38.00 -24.16 -24.93
C THR A 7 37.52 -23.27 -23.79
N VAL A 8 37.92 -23.55 -22.55
CA VAL A 8 37.53 -22.78 -21.35
C VAL A 8 37.66 -21.26 -21.57
N SER A 9 38.72 -20.83 -22.26
CA SER A 9 38.94 -19.43 -22.65
C SER A 9 37.84 -18.85 -23.54
N ARG A 10 37.32 -19.60 -24.52
CA ARG A 10 36.21 -19.14 -25.39
C ARG A 10 34.91 -19.04 -24.62
N THR A 11 34.63 -19.99 -23.74
CA THR A 11 33.44 -19.93 -22.87
C THR A 11 33.48 -18.71 -21.96
N LEU A 12 34.65 -18.38 -21.39
CA LEU A 12 34.83 -17.17 -20.57
C LEU A 12 34.67 -15.87 -21.39
N ILE A 13 35.21 -15.81 -22.61
CA ILE A 13 35.05 -14.65 -23.49
C ILE A 13 33.60 -14.47 -23.92
N VAL A 14 32.90 -15.56 -24.30
CA VAL A 14 31.48 -15.50 -24.67
C VAL A 14 30.64 -15.05 -23.48
N ALA A 15 30.87 -15.60 -22.29
CA ALA A 15 30.17 -15.18 -21.07
C ALA A 15 30.42 -13.70 -20.76
N LEU A 16 31.67 -13.22 -20.89
CA LEU A 16 32.02 -11.82 -20.69
C LEU A 16 31.28 -10.91 -21.69
N VAL A 17 31.37 -11.21 -22.98
CA VAL A 17 30.71 -10.41 -24.03
C VAL A 17 29.19 -10.41 -23.82
N LEU A 18 28.60 -11.58 -23.55
CA LEU A 18 27.17 -11.71 -23.31
C LEU A 18 26.73 -10.90 -22.07
N SER A 19 27.51 -10.95 -20.99
CA SER A 19 27.25 -10.16 -19.78
C SER A 19 27.30 -8.66 -20.02
N ILE A 20 28.24 -8.19 -20.85
CA ILE A 20 28.37 -6.77 -21.22
C ILE A 20 27.18 -6.36 -22.10
N VAL A 21 26.80 -7.18 -23.08
CA VAL A 21 25.66 -6.89 -23.95
C VAL A 21 24.37 -6.81 -23.13
N PHE A 22 24.11 -7.79 -22.26
CA PHE A 22 22.91 -7.77 -21.42
C PHE A 22 22.91 -6.60 -20.41
N SER A 23 24.06 -6.28 -19.80
CA SER A 23 24.13 -5.17 -18.84
C SER A 23 23.83 -3.83 -19.51
N VAL A 24 24.36 -3.60 -20.72
CA VAL A 24 24.08 -2.39 -21.50
C VAL A 24 22.60 -2.32 -21.88
N VAL A 25 22.02 -3.41 -22.39
CA VAL A 25 20.61 -3.44 -22.81
C VAL A 25 19.69 -3.18 -21.61
N VAL A 26 19.89 -3.89 -20.49
CA VAL A 26 19.06 -3.76 -19.29
C VAL A 26 19.22 -2.36 -18.67
N SER A 27 20.44 -1.85 -18.56
CA SER A 27 20.69 -0.51 -18.01
C SER A 27 20.05 0.58 -18.89
N THR A 28 20.15 0.47 -20.22
CA THR A 28 19.57 1.44 -21.15
C THR A 28 18.05 1.45 -21.02
N ALA A 29 17.41 0.28 -21.04
CA ALA A 29 15.97 0.16 -20.85
C ALA A 29 15.53 0.74 -19.49
N ALA A 30 16.25 0.42 -18.41
CA ALA A 30 15.93 0.91 -17.08
C ALA A 30 16.03 2.45 -16.98
N VAL A 31 17.07 3.07 -17.54
CA VAL A 31 17.23 4.53 -17.47
C VAL A 31 16.23 5.25 -18.36
N MET A 32 15.96 4.74 -19.56
CA MET A 32 15.01 5.36 -20.50
C MET A 32 13.56 5.27 -20.03
N LEU A 33 13.15 4.15 -19.42
CA LEU A 33 11.76 3.96 -18.98
C LEU A 33 11.46 4.56 -17.59
N ARG A 34 12.48 4.82 -16.77
CA ARG A 34 12.32 5.34 -15.40
C ARG A 34 11.37 6.55 -15.30
N PRO A 35 11.49 7.61 -16.12
CA PRO A 35 10.59 8.77 -16.02
C PRO A 35 9.12 8.41 -16.25
N ALA A 36 8.84 7.55 -17.23
CA ALA A 36 7.49 7.07 -17.51
C ALA A 36 6.96 6.18 -16.38
N GLN A 37 7.80 5.32 -15.81
CA GLN A 37 7.46 4.50 -14.66
C GLN A 37 7.09 5.34 -13.44
N VAL A 38 7.89 6.37 -13.12
CA VAL A 38 7.62 7.26 -11.98
C VAL A 38 6.30 8.02 -12.18
N LYS A 39 6.02 8.52 -13.40
CA LYS A 39 4.74 9.17 -13.71
C LYS A 39 3.56 8.20 -13.52
N ASN A 40 3.68 6.99 -14.02
CA ASN A 40 2.62 5.98 -13.90
C ASN A 40 2.43 5.51 -12.45
N GLN A 41 3.51 5.35 -11.68
CA GLN A 41 3.44 5.03 -10.25
C GLN A 41 2.76 6.13 -9.45
N HIS A 42 3.06 7.39 -9.75
CA HIS A 42 2.39 8.52 -9.10
C HIS A 42 0.89 8.51 -9.42
N LEU A 43 0.53 8.38 -10.69
CA LEU A 43 -0.87 8.32 -11.11
C LEU A 43 -1.60 7.13 -10.48
N ASP A 44 -0.99 5.96 -10.47
CA ASP A 44 -1.54 4.75 -9.85
C ASP A 44 -1.76 4.95 -8.34
N MET A 45 -0.77 5.49 -7.63
CA MET A 45 -0.91 5.81 -6.21
C MET A 45 -2.06 6.79 -5.96
N THR A 46 -2.13 7.90 -6.70
CA THR A 46 -3.21 8.90 -6.53
C THR A 46 -4.57 8.30 -6.85
N THR A 47 -4.66 7.45 -7.88
CA THR A 47 -5.89 6.74 -8.24
C THR A 47 -6.37 5.85 -7.09
N ASN A 48 -5.46 5.10 -6.46
CA ASN A 48 -5.78 4.23 -5.35
C ASN A 48 -6.17 4.99 -4.08
N ILE A 49 -5.56 6.14 -3.81
CA ILE A 49 -5.95 7.03 -2.71
C ILE A 49 -7.38 7.54 -2.94
N LEU A 50 -7.68 8.06 -4.14
CA LEU A 50 -9.01 8.55 -4.47
C LEU A 50 -10.06 7.43 -4.46
N SER A 51 -9.70 6.23 -4.90
CA SER A 51 -10.58 5.06 -4.87
C SER A 51 -10.93 4.68 -3.43
N ALA A 52 -9.94 4.61 -2.54
CA ALA A 52 -10.17 4.33 -1.12
C ALA A 52 -10.97 5.45 -0.42
N ALA A 53 -10.81 6.69 -0.87
CA ALA A 53 -11.56 7.85 -0.42
C ALA A 53 -12.97 7.98 -1.03
N GLY A 54 -13.37 7.10 -1.97
CA GLY A 54 -14.65 7.20 -2.68
C GLY A 54 -14.78 8.44 -3.57
N MET A 55 -13.65 9.03 -4.01
CA MET A 55 -13.60 10.24 -4.86
C MET A 55 -13.26 9.96 -6.32
N LEU A 56 -13.04 8.70 -6.67
CA LEU A 56 -12.73 8.29 -8.03
C LEU A 56 -14.03 8.00 -8.79
N ASP A 57 -14.29 8.75 -9.85
CA ASP A 57 -15.46 8.57 -10.71
C ASP A 57 -15.13 7.66 -11.90
N GLN A 58 -16.14 6.95 -12.39
CA GLN A 58 -15.96 6.07 -13.55
C GLN A 58 -15.65 6.91 -14.80
N GLY A 59 -14.46 6.70 -15.38
CA GLY A 59 -14.02 7.38 -16.59
C GLY A 59 -13.19 8.64 -16.36
N ASP A 60 -12.80 8.94 -15.11
CA ASP A 60 -11.85 10.03 -14.82
C ASP A 60 -10.56 9.87 -15.66
N THR A 61 -10.13 10.97 -16.29
CA THR A 61 -8.82 11.03 -16.97
C THR A 61 -7.69 11.18 -15.95
N ALA A 62 -6.45 10.93 -16.40
CA ALA A 62 -5.27 11.10 -15.56
C ALA A 62 -5.17 12.52 -14.98
N GLU A 63 -5.52 13.53 -15.76
CA GLU A 63 -5.50 14.93 -15.35
C GLU A 63 -6.54 15.23 -14.27
N GLN A 64 -7.76 14.68 -14.40
CA GLN A 64 -8.83 14.84 -13.41
C GLN A 64 -8.47 14.16 -12.09
N ILE A 65 -7.85 12.98 -12.13
CA ILE A 65 -7.34 12.27 -10.96
C ILE A 65 -6.30 13.13 -10.22
N LEU A 66 -5.33 13.69 -10.95
CA LEU A 66 -4.30 14.53 -10.36
C LEU A 66 -4.90 15.80 -9.76
N GLN A 67 -5.84 16.45 -10.45
CA GLN A 67 -6.52 17.63 -9.96
C GLN A 67 -7.33 17.36 -8.68
N LYS A 68 -8.07 16.23 -8.62
CA LYS A 68 -8.77 15.82 -7.40
C LYS A 68 -7.79 15.59 -6.25
N PHE A 69 -6.63 15.00 -6.54
CA PHE A 69 -5.59 14.75 -5.53
C PHE A 69 -4.97 16.05 -4.98
N GLU A 70 -4.95 17.16 -5.73
CA GLU A 70 -4.47 18.46 -5.23
C GLU A 70 -5.25 18.98 -4.01
N SER A 71 -6.47 18.50 -3.79
CA SER A 71 -7.26 18.81 -2.58
C SER A 71 -6.72 18.15 -1.30
N PHE A 72 -5.86 17.14 -1.42
CA PHE A 72 -5.23 16.48 -0.29
C PHE A 72 -3.94 17.19 0.14
N ASP A 73 -3.84 17.48 1.43
CA ASP A 73 -2.60 17.84 2.10
C ASP A 73 -1.84 16.55 2.49
N VAL A 74 -0.58 16.45 2.06
CA VAL A 74 0.26 15.28 2.33
C VAL A 74 1.10 15.56 3.56
N ARG A 75 0.94 14.73 4.59
CA ARG A 75 1.55 14.98 5.90
C ARG A 75 2.39 13.82 6.36
N LEU A 76 3.41 14.14 7.16
CA LEU A 76 4.25 13.16 7.82
C LEU A 76 3.90 13.14 9.30
N VAL A 77 3.70 11.95 9.85
CA VAL A 77 3.29 11.73 11.24
C VAL A 77 4.31 10.82 11.90
N ASP A 78 4.81 11.24 13.05
CA ASP A 78 5.59 10.38 13.94
C ASP A 78 4.64 9.38 14.62
N LEU A 79 4.88 8.09 14.44
CA LEU A 79 3.96 7.02 14.86
C LEU A 79 3.99 6.74 16.36
N ASP A 80 4.99 7.21 17.10
CA ASP A 80 5.05 7.06 18.56
C ASP A 80 4.29 8.17 19.27
N THR A 81 4.36 9.38 18.74
CA THR A 81 3.77 10.58 19.35
C THR A 81 2.44 10.99 18.73
N GLY A 82 2.14 10.53 17.50
CA GLY A 82 0.99 10.95 16.71
C GLY A 82 1.08 12.39 16.19
N LYS A 83 2.24 13.04 16.31
CA LYS A 83 2.43 14.46 15.92
C LYS A 83 2.91 14.58 14.48
N PHE A 84 2.52 15.67 13.82
CA PHE A 84 3.06 16.00 12.51
C PHE A 84 4.54 16.41 12.60
N VAL A 85 5.33 15.94 11.65
CA VAL A 85 6.74 16.28 11.50
C VAL A 85 7.01 16.96 10.17
N LYS A 86 8.09 17.77 10.12
CA LYS A 86 8.51 18.44 8.89
C LYS A 86 9.29 17.48 7.98
N PRO A 87 9.23 17.65 6.64
CA PRO A 87 10.02 16.84 5.69
C PRO A 87 11.53 16.80 6.00
N SER A 88 12.07 17.90 6.51
CA SER A 88 13.48 17.98 6.90
C SER A 88 13.87 17.02 8.03
N ALA A 89 12.92 16.59 8.88
CA ALA A 89 13.18 15.64 9.96
C ALA A 89 13.53 14.23 9.45
N VAL A 90 13.09 13.90 8.23
CA VAL A 90 13.36 12.62 7.55
C VAL A 90 14.25 12.80 6.32
N GLY A 91 14.91 13.96 6.20
CA GLY A 91 15.89 14.23 5.14
C GLY A 91 15.31 14.39 3.73
N VAL A 92 14.02 14.74 3.58
CA VAL A 92 13.39 15.01 2.28
C VAL A 92 12.92 16.46 2.15
N ALA A 93 12.86 16.96 0.91
CA ALA A 93 12.37 18.31 0.64
C ALA A 93 10.85 18.43 0.81
N GLU A 94 10.11 17.37 0.49
CA GLU A 94 8.65 17.36 0.45
C GLU A 94 8.11 16.03 0.98
N PRO A 95 6.94 15.99 1.65
CA PRO A 95 6.34 14.76 2.18
C PRO A 95 6.19 13.64 1.13
N MET A 96 5.84 14.00 -0.10
CA MET A 96 5.66 13.05 -1.20
C MET A 96 6.94 12.31 -1.63
N LYS A 97 8.12 12.84 -1.30
CA LYS A 97 9.41 12.20 -1.59
C LYS A 97 9.84 11.20 -0.51
N TYR A 98 9.14 11.17 0.63
CA TYR A 98 9.45 10.23 1.70
C TYR A 98 8.90 8.82 1.37
N ASP A 99 9.79 7.83 1.36
CA ASP A 99 9.46 6.41 1.22
C ASP A 99 9.53 5.73 2.58
N MET A 100 8.38 5.60 3.23
CA MET A 100 8.28 4.97 4.55
C MET A 100 8.52 3.47 4.53
N TYR A 101 8.30 2.78 3.39
CA TYR A 101 8.51 1.34 3.29
C TYR A 101 10.01 1.02 3.17
N LYS A 102 10.75 1.86 2.45
CA LYS A 102 12.22 1.82 2.48
C LYS A 102 12.76 2.17 3.87
N ALA A 103 12.18 3.18 4.53
CA ALA A 103 12.58 3.56 5.89
C ALA A 103 12.33 2.42 6.91
N ALA A 104 11.29 1.61 6.73
CA ALA A 104 11.01 0.44 7.57
C ALA A 104 12.14 -0.61 7.57
N SER A 105 12.96 -0.64 6.52
CA SER A 105 14.10 -1.56 6.41
C SER A 105 15.39 -1.01 7.05
N ASP A 106 15.43 0.26 7.42
CA ASP A 106 16.59 0.91 8.04
C ASP A 106 16.41 0.95 9.57
N PRO A 107 17.29 0.31 10.37
CA PRO A 107 17.20 0.31 11.82
C PRO A 107 17.21 1.68 12.49
N GLN A 108 17.74 2.72 11.84
CA GLN A 108 17.76 4.08 12.39
C GLN A 108 16.45 4.84 12.16
N LEU A 109 15.65 4.43 11.17
CA LEU A 109 14.41 5.09 10.76
C LEU A 109 13.16 4.27 11.08
N SER A 110 13.33 3.17 11.80
CA SER A 110 12.27 2.21 12.10
C SER A 110 12.45 1.57 13.48
N THR A 111 11.39 0.96 13.97
CA THR A 111 11.33 0.24 15.23
C THR A 111 11.03 -1.24 14.96
N ASP A 112 11.77 -2.14 15.62
CA ASP A 112 11.46 -3.57 15.61
C ASP A 112 10.15 -3.82 16.36
N ILE A 113 9.26 -4.60 15.76
CA ILE A 113 8.03 -5.03 16.40
C ILE A 113 8.28 -6.40 17.03
N PRO A 114 8.10 -6.55 18.37
CA PRO A 114 8.18 -7.85 19.01
C PRO A 114 7.24 -8.86 18.34
N SER A 115 7.67 -10.12 18.20
CA SER A 115 6.84 -11.13 17.52
C SER A 115 5.48 -11.37 18.18
N SER A 116 5.34 -11.08 19.48
CA SER A 116 4.06 -11.13 20.20
C SER A 116 3.09 -10.01 19.82
N GLU A 117 3.60 -8.91 19.25
CA GLU A 117 2.84 -7.72 18.88
C GLU A 117 2.70 -7.56 17.36
N ASP A 118 3.49 -8.30 16.58
CA ASP A 118 3.49 -8.26 15.12
C ASP A 118 2.29 -9.01 14.49
N LYS A 119 1.09 -8.48 14.76
CA LYS A 119 -0.18 -9.01 14.21
C LYS A 119 -0.23 -8.97 12.68
N ALA A 120 0.55 -8.09 12.05
CA ALA A 120 0.56 -7.87 10.60
C ALA A 120 1.72 -8.59 9.90
N GLY A 121 2.64 -9.24 10.62
CA GLY A 121 3.79 -9.95 10.03
C GLY A 121 4.78 -9.03 9.30
N ILE A 122 4.87 -7.76 9.68
CA ILE A 122 5.70 -6.76 9.00
C ILE A 122 7.09 -6.62 9.63
N LYS A 123 7.31 -7.21 10.81
CA LYS A 123 8.57 -7.26 11.60
C LYS A 123 9.09 -5.91 12.09
N ARG A 124 9.06 -4.89 11.24
CA ARG A 124 9.51 -3.53 11.55
C ARG A 124 8.47 -2.52 11.09
N ARG A 125 8.36 -1.43 11.84
CA ARG A 125 7.49 -0.30 11.53
C ARG A 125 8.35 0.95 11.34
N PRO A 126 8.17 1.76 10.29
CA PRO A 126 8.88 3.03 10.20
C PRO A 126 8.49 3.94 11.36
N ASN A 127 9.40 4.82 11.81
CA ASN A 127 9.10 5.74 12.90
C ASN A 127 8.16 6.86 12.44
N VAL A 128 8.23 7.21 11.15
CA VAL A 128 7.38 8.22 10.52
C VAL A 128 6.56 7.57 9.41
N ALA A 129 5.27 7.92 9.34
CA ALA A 129 4.38 7.52 8.27
C ALA A 129 3.94 8.74 7.44
N ARG A 130 3.65 8.50 6.16
CA ARG A 130 2.99 9.48 5.30
C ARG A 130 1.49 9.24 5.32
N VAL A 131 0.71 10.30 5.50
CA VAL A 131 -0.75 10.29 5.50
C VAL A 131 -1.28 11.38 4.58
N TYR A 132 -2.54 11.26 4.16
CA TYR A 132 -3.18 12.21 3.25
C TYR A 132 -4.44 12.74 3.94
N THR A 133 -4.53 14.05 4.11
CA THR A 133 -5.63 14.70 4.82
C THR A 133 -6.35 15.64 3.88
N LEU A 134 -7.68 15.64 3.91
CA LEU A 134 -8.50 16.60 3.18
C LEU A 134 -9.30 17.41 4.20
N SER A 135 -9.18 18.73 4.07
CA SER A 135 -9.88 19.69 4.93
C SER A 135 -10.71 20.65 4.10
N GLU A 136 -11.94 20.90 4.55
CA GLU A 136 -12.84 21.88 3.95
C GLU A 136 -13.17 22.93 5.01
N ASN A 137 -13.05 24.21 4.67
CA ASN A 137 -13.30 25.33 5.59
C ASN A 137 -12.52 25.26 6.92
N GLY A 138 -11.35 24.62 6.91
CA GLY A 138 -10.50 24.45 8.08
C GLY A 138 -10.85 23.25 8.97
N GLU A 139 -11.91 22.50 8.63
CA GLU A 139 -12.29 21.27 9.33
C GLU A 139 -11.73 20.05 8.60
N LEU A 140 -11.25 19.05 9.35
CA LEU A 140 -10.83 17.79 8.76
C LEU A 140 -12.08 17.02 8.30
N VAL A 141 -12.17 16.76 7.01
CA VAL A 141 -13.28 16.00 6.42
C VAL A 141 -12.88 14.55 6.19
N ARG A 142 -11.60 14.31 5.89
CA ARG A 142 -11.11 12.98 5.55
C ARG A 142 -9.63 12.78 5.87
N VAL A 143 -9.28 11.57 6.28
CA VAL A 143 -7.92 11.09 6.44
C VAL A 143 -7.76 9.76 5.71
N VAL A 144 -6.78 9.67 4.81
CA VAL A 144 -6.40 8.42 4.16
C VAL A 144 -5.08 7.95 4.74
N LEU A 145 -5.10 6.74 5.30
CA LEU A 145 -3.98 6.10 5.97
C LEU A 145 -3.46 4.95 5.11
N PRO A 146 -2.17 4.91 4.79
CA PRO A 146 -1.55 3.75 4.16
C PRO A 146 -1.44 2.61 5.17
N ILE A 147 -1.85 1.42 4.77
CA ILE A 147 -1.84 0.21 5.60
C ILE A 147 -1.17 -0.92 4.83
N HIS A 148 -0.51 -1.81 5.56
CA HIS A 148 0.04 -3.03 4.97
C HIS A 148 0.13 -4.16 5.97
N GLY A 149 0.13 -5.39 5.46
CA GLY A 149 0.26 -6.60 6.27
C GLY A 149 0.55 -7.81 5.39
N TYR A 150 1.23 -8.81 5.96
CA TYR A 150 1.59 -10.03 5.27
C TYR A 150 0.38 -10.96 5.14
N GLY A 151 0.05 -11.32 3.90
CA GLY A 151 -0.95 -12.32 3.54
C GLY A 151 -0.35 -13.73 3.52
N LEU A 152 -0.90 -14.60 2.67
CA LEU A 152 -0.36 -15.95 2.51
C LEU A 152 0.84 -15.99 1.57
N TRP A 153 0.79 -15.20 0.49
CA TRP A 153 1.79 -15.23 -0.58
C TRP A 153 2.61 -13.94 -0.67
N SER A 154 2.06 -12.84 -0.19
CA SER A 154 2.63 -11.50 -0.38
C SER A 154 2.23 -10.54 0.72
N THR A 155 2.96 -9.43 0.84
CA THR A 155 2.48 -8.28 1.60
C THR A 155 1.41 -7.56 0.80
N LEU A 156 0.26 -7.34 1.41
CA LEU A 156 -0.80 -6.51 0.86
C LEU A 156 -0.54 -5.06 1.28
N TYR A 157 -0.48 -4.16 0.31
CA TYR A 157 -0.41 -2.71 0.54
C TYR A 157 -1.69 -2.05 0.09
N GLY A 158 -2.21 -1.17 0.93
CA GLY A 158 -3.49 -0.53 0.70
C GLY A 158 -3.63 0.81 1.39
N PHE A 159 -4.82 1.37 1.23
CA PHE A 159 -5.27 2.58 1.89
C PHE A 159 -6.59 2.31 2.59
N ILE A 160 -6.77 2.93 3.75
CA ILE A 160 -8.04 3.05 4.42
C ILE A 160 -8.37 4.54 4.56
N SER A 161 -9.58 4.92 4.15
CA SER A 161 -10.11 6.28 4.32
C SER A 161 -11.04 6.34 5.53
N LEU A 162 -10.84 7.34 6.36
CA LEU A 162 -11.66 7.65 7.52
C LEU A 162 -12.29 9.03 7.35
N GLU A 163 -13.53 9.17 7.82
CA GLU A 163 -14.20 10.45 7.95
C GLU A 163 -13.46 11.37 8.94
N GLY A 164 -13.86 12.65 8.98
CA GLY A 164 -13.33 13.66 9.90
C GLY A 164 -13.40 13.30 11.38
N ASP A 165 -14.24 12.33 11.75
CA ASP A 165 -14.32 11.79 13.11
C ASP A 165 -13.14 10.88 13.49
N LEU A 166 -12.27 10.53 12.53
CA LEU A 166 -11.12 9.62 12.64
C LEU A 166 -11.51 8.21 13.13
N ASN A 167 -12.72 7.76 12.84
CA ASN A 167 -13.21 6.46 13.30
C ASN A 167 -14.11 5.76 12.28
N THR A 168 -14.97 6.49 11.58
CA THR A 168 -15.88 5.93 10.59
C THR A 168 -15.14 5.72 9.28
N ILE A 169 -15.18 4.50 8.75
CA ILE A 169 -14.49 4.09 7.53
C ILE A 169 -15.33 4.51 6.33
N GLU A 170 -14.74 5.30 5.44
CA GLU A 170 -15.36 5.67 4.16
C GLU A 170 -15.06 4.63 3.08
N GLY A 171 -13.89 4.00 3.15
CA GLY A 171 -13.48 3.00 2.18
C GLY A 171 -12.13 2.38 2.49
N LEU A 172 -11.87 1.27 1.80
CA LEU A 172 -10.62 0.53 1.87
C LEU A 172 -10.30 -0.06 0.50
N GLY A 173 -9.04 -0.03 0.13
CA GLY A 173 -8.55 -0.67 -1.10
C GLY A 173 -7.10 -1.10 -0.98
N PHE A 174 -6.77 -2.25 -1.55
CA PHE A 174 -5.38 -2.67 -1.75
C PHE A 174 -4.96 -2.32 -3.18
N TYR A 175 -3.73 -1.82 -3.33
CA TYR A 175 -3.15 -1.43 -4.61
C TYR A 175 -1.98 -2.33 -5.03
N SER A 176 -1.46 -3.14 -4.10
CA SER A 176 -0.39 -4.09 -4.41
C SER A 176 -0.53 -5.34 -3.56
N HIS A 177 -0.66 -6.49 -4.23
CA HIS A 177 -0.54 -7.83 -3.66
C HIS A 177 -0.34 -8.85 -4.79
N ALA A 178 0.06 -10.08 -4.42
CA ALA A 178 0.20 -11.22 -5.32
C ALA A 178 -0.58 -12.45 -4.82
N GLU A 179 -1.64 -12.23 -4.05
CA GLU A 179 -2.55 -13.28 -3.61
C GLU A 179 -3.26 -13.97 -4.79
N THR A 180 -3.66 -15.23 -4.62
CA THR A 180 -4.30 -16.02 -5.67
C THR A 180 -5.66 -15.45 -6.06
N PRO A 181 -5.92 -15.15 -7.35
CA PRO A 181 -7.23 -14.70 -7.83
C PRO A 181 -8.34 -15.70 -7.48
N GLY A 182 -9.50 -15.22 -7.04
CA GLY A 182 -10.62 -16.05 -6.59
C GLY A 182 -10.48 -16.65 -5.17
N LEU A 183 -9.35 -16.41 -4.49
CA LEU A 183 -9.11 -16.79 -3.10
C LEU A 183 -8.71 -15.55 -2.28
N GLY A 184 -7.41 -15.36 -2.03
CA GLY A 184 -6.90 -14.18 -1.32
C GLY A 184 -7.06 -12.90 -2.14
N GLY A 185 -7.05 -12.99 -3.47
CA GLY A 185 -7.29 -11.86 -4.36
C GLY A 185 -8.71 -11.29 -4.29
N GLU A 186 -9.64 -11.93 -3.56
CA GLU A 186 -10.99 -11.37 -3.31
C GLU A 186 -10.97 -10.08 -2.49
N VAL A 187 -9.82 -9.68 -1.93
CA VAL A 187 -9.62 -8.34 -1.37
C VAL A 187 -9.88 -7.22 -2.40
N ASP A 188 -9.80 -7.54 -3.71
CA ASP A 188 -10.11 -6.61 -4.80
C ASP A 188 -11.59 -6.54 -5.18
N ASN A 189 -12.41 -7.46 -4.68
CA ASN A 189 -13.80 -7.56 -5.05
C ASN A 189 -14.60 -6.32 -4.58
N PRO A 190 -15.26 -5.56 -5.48
CA PRO A 190 -16.06 -4.39 -5.10
C PRO A 190 -17.15 -4.69 -4.07
N ARG A 191 -17.73 -5.89 -4.10
CA ARG A 191 -18.74 -6.34 -3.10
C ARG A 191 -18.14 -6.58 -1.73
N TRP A 192 -16.85 -6.88 -1.66
CA TRP A 192 -16.15 -7.00 -0.39
C TRP A 192 -15.74 -5.62 0.13
N LYS A 193 -15.14 -4.79 -0.73
CA LYS A 193 -14.76 -3.40 -0.41
C LYS A 193 -15.95 -2.58 0.11
N SER A 194 -17.15 -2.73 -0.47
CA SER A 194 -18.35 -2.00 -0.03
C SER A 194 -18.82 -2.34 1.39
N GLN A 195 -18.41 -3.47 1.97
CA GLN A 195 -18.78 -3.82 3.35
C GLN A 195 -18.04 -3.01 4.41
N TRP A 196 -16.94 -2.35 4.03
CA TRP A 196 -16.12 -1.52 4.92
C TRP A 196 -16.75 -0.16 5.18
N VAL A 197 -17.49 0.37 4.20
CA VAL A 197 -18.12 1.69 4.26
C VAL A 197 -19.07 1.78 5.46
N GLY A 198 -18.92 2.82 6.27
CA GLY A 198 -19.73 3.09 7.47
C GLY A 198 -19.39 2.22 8.70
N LYS A 199 -18.40 1.32 8.62
CA LYS A 199 -17.90 0.60 9.80
C LYS A 199 -17.06 1.55 10.67
N LYS A 200 -17.02 1.29 11.97
CA LYS A 200 -16.20 2.06 12.93
C LYS A 200 -14.98 1.27 13.33
N VAL A 201 -13.81 1.90 13.28
CA VAL A 201 -12.52 1.30 13.67
C VAL A 201 -12.55 0.90 15.15
N TYR A 202 -13.06 1.77 16.00
CA TYR A 202 -13.11 1.64 17.46
C TYR A 202 -14.56 1.61 17.97
N ASP A 203 -14.80 0.83 19.03
CA ASP A 203 -15.96 1.01 19.91
C ASP A 203 -15.54 1.75 21.21
N GLY A 204 -16.47 2.47 21.81
CA GLY A 204 -16.25 3.12 23.12
C GLY A 204 -15.03 4.05 23.19
N ASP A 205 -14.03 3.65 23.99
CA ASP A 205 -12.93 4.47 24.50
C ASP A 205 -11.76 4.68 23.53
N ARG A 206 -11.80 4.10 22.33
CA ARG A 206 -10.77 4.24 21.27
C ARG A 206 -9.38 3.71 21.64
N THR A 207 -9.32 2.74 22.56
CA THR A 207 -8.04 2.12 22.96
C THR A 207 -7.62 0.98 22.03
N GLU A 208 -8.56 0.18 21.54
CA GLU A 208 -8.29 -0.98 20.69
C GLU A 208 -9.18 -1.02 19.44
N PRO A 209 -8.61 -1.24 18.23
CA PRO A 209 -9.40 -1.46 17.02
C PRO A 209 -10.28 -2.71 17.13
N GLN A 210 -11.58 -2.57 16.84
CA GLN A 210 -12.59 -3.62 16.96
C GLN A 210 -13.03 -4.24 15.63
N ILE A 211 -12.43 -3.82 14.52
CA ILE A 211 -12.70 -4.40 13.20
C ILE A 211 -12.27 -5.86 13.16
N LYS A 212 -13.19 -6.74 12.73
CA LYS A 212 -12.92 -8.18 12.63
C LYS A 212 -13.42 -8.74 11.30
N LEU A 213 -12.59 -9.57 10.68
CA LEU A 213 -12.99 -10.41 9.57
C LEU A 213 -13.67 -11.67 10.11
N VAL A 214 -14.90 -11.92 9.69
CA VAL A 214 -15.70 -13.09 10.10
C VAL A 214 -15.78 -14.07 8.94
N LYS A 215 -15.31 -15.30 9.17
CA LYS A 215 -15.35 -16.40 8.21
C LYS A 215 -16.80 -16.90 8.04
N GLY A 216 -17.28 -17.05 6.81
CA GLY A 216 -18.50 -17.81 6.49
C GLY A 216 -19.82 -17.03 6.48
N GLY A 217 -19.82 -15.72 6.67
CA GLY A 217 -21.05 -14.91 6.66
C GLY A 217 -21.50 -14.47 8.04
N VAL A 218 -22.02 -13.26 8.09
CA VAL A 218 -22.61 -12.64 9.27
C VAL A 218 -23.99 -13.27 9.48
N ASN A 219 -24.13 -14.08 10.53
CA ASN A 219 -25.45 -14.40 11.08
C ASN A 219 -26.07 -13.09 11.58
N VAL A 220 -27.39 -12.96 11.57
CA VAL A 220 -28.12 -11.70 11.78
C VAL A 220 -27.81 -11.01 13.14
N ASP A 221 -27.12 -11.73 14.05
CA ASP A 221 -26.64 -11.28 15.36
C ASP A 221 -25.15 -10.85 15.43
N ALA A 222 -24.39 -10.79 14.32
CA ALA A 222 -22.98 -10.41 14.42
C ALA A 222 -22.82 -8.94 14.85
N LYS A 223 -22.01 -8.73 15.90
CA LYS A 223 -21.72 -7.42 16.49
C LYS A 223 -21.32 -6.39 15.42
N LYS A 224 -21.73 -5.12 15.64
CA LYS A 224 -21.31 -3.95 14.86
C LYS A 224 -19.77 -3.99 14.69
N GLY A 225 -19.29 -4.05 13.44
CA GLY A 225 -17.85 -4.14 13.11
C GLY A 225 -17.42 -5.42 12.36
N SER A 226 -18.31 -6.39 12.19
CA SER A 226 -18.02 -7.64 11.47
C SER A 226 -18.03 -7.46 9.94
N ILE A 227 -16.97 -7.92 9.26
CA ILE A 227 -16.84 -7.90 7.80
C ILE A 227 -16.79 -9.34 7.29
N LYS A 228 -17.62 -9.69 6.30
CA LYS A 228 -17.70 -11.05 5.79
C LYS A 228 -16.51 -11.35 4.90
N TRP A 229 -15.76 -12.40 5.24
CA TRP A 229 -14.82 -13.02 4.32
C TRP A 229 -15.53 -14.14 3.53
N MET A 230 -15.51 -14.05 2.21
CA MET A 230 -16.09 -15.06 1.33
C MET A 230 -14.98 -16.02 0.91
N LEU A 231 -15.05 -17.26 1.39
CA LEU A 231 -14.22 -18.33 0.83
C LEU A 231 -14.89 -18.89 -0.41
N CYS A 232 -14.08 -19.27 -1.39
CA CYS A 232 -14.51 -20.02 -2.56
C CYS A 232 -15.29 -21.27 -2.11
N PRO A 233 -16.45 -21.59 -2.73
CA PRO A 233 -17.26 -22.72 -2.32
C PRO A 233 -16.46 -24.02 -2.52
N GLY A 234 -16.06 -24.67 -1.42
CA GLY A 234 -15.27 -25.90 -1.47
C GLY A 234 -14.36 -26.18 -0.27
N GLN A 235 -14.21 -25.24 0.67
CA GLN A 235 -13.48 -25.46 1.92
C GLN A 235 -14.48 -25.45 3.09
N ARG A 236 -15.14 -26.59 3.31
CA ARG A 236 -15.77 -26.98 4.57
C ARG A 236 -14.95 -28.08 5.20
#